data_AF-A0A420EIH4-F1
#
_entry.id   AF-A0A420EIH4-F1
#
_cell.length_a   1.000
_cell.length_b   1.000
_cell.length_c   1.000
_cell.angle_alpha   90.00
_cell.angle_beta   90.00
_cell.angle_gamma   90.00
#
_symmetry.space_group_name_H-M   'P 1'
#
loop_
_entity.id
_entity.type
_entity.pdbx_description
1 polymer ?
#
loop_
_entity_poly.entity_id
_entity_poly.type
_entity_poly.pdbx_seq_one_letter_code
_entity_poly.pdbx_strand_id
1 'polypeptide(L)'
;MLFATTFSGYNTRLISGAAEPLYLPASEQSPFHAIYFREDYFSSALHEIAHWVIAGEARRKLEDYGYWYSPDGRDQLQQAEFEKVEVLPQAIELAFCKAIGKDFDVSVDNLDGDAMNIEGFRQQVSAKCQQLCESGMPARAQLFIASLEQHYGKHKTQQALQSSPQR
;
A
#
# COMPACT_ATOMS: atom_id res chain seq x y z
N MET A 1 2.51 -14.73 -3.35
CA MET A 1 2.62 -15.08 -4.79
C MET A 1 2.10 -13.98 -5.73
N LEU A 2 0.96 -13.35 -5.44
CA LEU A 2 0.34 -12.37 -6.36
C LEU A 2 1.25 -11.22 -6.79
N PHE A 3 1.93 -10.55 -5.84
CA PHE A 3 2.88 -9.46 -6.14
C PHE A 3 3.97 -9.89 -7.15
N ALA A 4 4.63 -11.02 -6.89
CA ALA A 4 5.72 -11.53 -7.73
C ALA A 4 5.23 -11.87 -9.15
N THR A 5 4.00 -12.41 -9.28
CA THR A 5 3.43 -12.69 -10.60
C THR A 5 3.06 -11.40 -11.34
N THR A 6 2.45 -10.43 -10.65
CA THR A 6 2.03 -9.15 -11.26
C THR A 6 3.23 -8.32 -11.72
N PHE A 7 4.32 -8.34 -10.96
CA PHE A 7 5.49 -7.48 -11.19
C PHE A 7 6.75 -8.25 -11.58
N SER A 8 6.61 -9.40 -12.24
CA SER A 8 7.73 -10.25 -12.65
C SER A 8 8.83 -9.53 -13.45
N GLY A 9 8.48 -8.48 -14.20
CA GLY A 9 9.43 -7.65 -14.96
C GLY A 9 10.20 -6.59 -14.16
N TYR A 10 9.95 -6.44 -12.86
CA TYR A 10 10.52 -5.33 -12.05
C TYR A 10 11.72 -5.72 -11.19
N ASN A 11 12.10 -7.00 -11.14
CA ASN A 11 13.16 -7.51 -10.26
C ASN A 11 12.96 -7.10 -8.78
N THR A 12 11.71 -7.05 -8.33
CA THR A 12 11.35 -6.68 -6.94
C THR A 12 10.72 -7.86 -6.23
N ARG A 13 11.09 -8.06 -4.96
CA ARG A 13 10.51 -9.07 -4.07
C ARG A 13 9.84 -8.40 -2.88
N LEU A 14 8.69 -8.94 -2.49
CA LEU A 14 7.99 -8.59 -1.27
C LEU A 14 8.36 -9.62 -0.19
N ILE A 15 8.88 -9.16 0.95
CA ILE A 15 9.45 -9.98 2.00
C ILE A 15 8.75 -9.64 3.33
N SER A 16 8.23 -10.67 4.00
CA SER A 16 7.52 -10.54 5.28
C SER A 16 8.42 -10.76 6.49
N GLY A 17 7.93 -10.45 7.69
CA GLY A 17 8.61 -10.75 8.94
C GLY A 17 9.76 -9.81 9.30
N ALA A 18 9.83 -8.62 8.68
CA ALA A 18 10.80 -7.61 9.05
C ALA A 18 10.38 -6.89 10.34
N ALA A 19 11.37 -6.39 11.09
CA ALA A 19 11.13 -5.59 12.29
C ALA A 19 10.50 -4.23 11.95
N GLU A 20 10.88 -3.66 10.80
CA GLU A 20 10.42 -2.38 10.29
C GLU A 20 10.18 -2.48 8.78
N PRO A 21 9.26 -1.68 8.22
CA PRO A 21 9.09 -1.60 6.78
C PRO A 21 10.34 -0.94 6.18
N LEU A 22 10.77 -1.43 5.02
CA LEU A 22 11.96 -0.89 4.35
C LEU A 22 11.96 -1.25 2.87
N TYR A 23 12.29 -0.27 2.03
CA TYR A 23 12.67 -0.56 0.65
C TYR A 23 14.19 -0.53 0.47
N LEU A 24 14.75 -1.61 -0.08
CA LEU A 24 16.14 -1.69 -0.50
C LEU A 24 16.25 -1.86 -2.01
N PRO A 25 17.02 -1.01 -2.72
CA PRO A 25 17.31 -1.24 -4.12
C PRO A 25 18.25 -2.46 -4.30
N ALA A 26 18.19 -3.09 -5.48
CA ALA A 26 19.18 -4.09 -5.86
C ALA A 26 20.59 -3.46 -5.83
N SER A 27 21.56 -4.25 -5.37
CA SER A 27 22.96 -3.86 -5.23
C SER A 27 23.89 -5.04 -5.55
N GLU A 28 25.20 -4.85 -5.41
CA GLU A 28 26.15 -5.96 -5.54
C GLU A 28 25.93 -7.06 -4.49
N GLN A 29 25.39 -6.69 -3.32
CA GLN A 29 25.10 -7.61 -2.21
C GLN A 29 23.73 -8.30 -2.35
N SER A 30 22.78 -7.69 -3.07
CA SER A 30 21.45 -8.25 -3.31
C SER A 30 21.03 -8.09 -4.77
N PRO A 31 20.84 -9.18 -5.54
CA PRO A 31 20.54 -9.09 -6.97
C PRO A 31 19.11 -8.62 -7.29
N PHE A 32 18.29 -8.33 -6.27
CA PHE A 32 16.90 -7.88 -6.43
C PHE A 32 16.58 -6.71 -5.50
N HIS A 33 15.60 -5.90 -5.90
CA HIS A 33 14.99 -4.91 -5.01
C HIS A 33 14.11 -5.63 -3.98
N ALA A 34 14.12 -5.18 -2.74
CA ALA A 34 13.35 -5.77 -1.66
C ALA A 34 12.40 -4.73 -1.06
N ILE A 35 11.14 -5.12 -0.91
CA ILE A 35 10.13 -4.42 -0.12
C ILE A 35 9.91 -5.29 1.11
N TYR A 36 10.38 -4.83 2.26
CA TYR A 36 10.15 -5.45 3.55
C TYR A 36 8.91 -4.84 4.19
N PHE A 37 8.02 -5.67 4.71
CA PHE A 37 6.86 -5.23 5.48
C PHE A 37 6.84 -5.91 6.85
N ARG A 38 6.19 -5.25 7.81
CA ARG A 38 6.18 -5.71 9.20
C ARG A 38 5.30 -6.95 9.36
N GLU A 39 5.86 -7.92 10.07
CA GLU A 39 5.19 -9.18 10.42
C GLU A 39 4.59 -9.87 9.18
N ASP A 40 3.51 -10.63 9.37
CA ASP A 40 2.70 -11.22 8.29
C ASP A 40 1.35 -10.49 8.15
N TYR A 41 1.29 -9.20 8.52
CA TYR A 41 0.06 -8.41 8.40
C TYR A 41 -0.22 -8.03 6.96
N PHE A 42 -1.41 -8.45 6.52
CA PHE A 42 -1.88 -8.21 5.16
C PHE A 42 -2.03 -6.71 4.84
N SER A 43 -2.45 -5.89 5.82
CA SER A 43 -2.50 -4.43 5.67
C SER A 43 -1.12 -3.83 5.49
N SER A 44 -0.13 -4.25 6.30
CA SER A 44 1.26 -3.79 6.16
C SER A 44 1.81 -4.12 4.76
N ALA A 45 1.54 -5.33 4.24
CA ALA A 45 1.93 -5.66 2.87
C ALA A 45 1.27 -4.76 1.81
N LEU A 46 -0.03 -4.45 1.93
CA LEU A 46 -0.71 -3.57 0.98
C LEU A 46 -0.18 -2.14 1.03
N HIS A 47 0.09 -1.64 2.24
CA HIS A 47 0.66 -0.33 2.47
C HIS A 47 2.03 -0.18 1.78
N GLU A 48 2.95 -1.12 2.00
CA GLU A 48 4.27 -1.09 1.37
C GLU A 48 4.21 -1.19 -0.16
N ILE A 49 3.27 -1.99 -0.69
CA ILE A 49 3.03 -2.05 -2.14
C ILE A 49 2.51 -0.70 -2.65
N ALA A 50 1.64 -0.01 -1.90
CA ALA A 50 1.10 1.29 -2.28
C ALA A 50 2.21 2.33 -2.44
N HIS A 51 3.15 2.39 -1.50
CA HIS A 51 4.37 3.21 -1.63
C HIS A 51 5.21 2.82 -2.86
N TRP A 52 5.41 1.52 -3.06
CA TRP A 52 6.24 1.04 -4.16
C TRP A 52 5.65 1.40 -5.54
N VAL A 53 4.33 1.25 -5.73
CA VAL A 53 3.68 1.48 -7.04
C VAL A 53 3.65 2.96 -7.44
N ILE A 54 3.78 3.89 -6.50
CA ILE A 54 3.90 5.33 -6.78
C ILE A 54 5.35 5.79 -6.95
N ALA A 55 6.30 5.16 -6.28
CA ALA A 55 7.69 5.59 -6.31
C ALA A 55 8.28 5.43 -7.73
N GLY A 56 8.62 6.54 -8.40
CA GLY A 56 9.20 6.54 -9.75
C GLY A 56 10.56 5.84 -9.86
N GLU A 57 11.07 5.63 -11.07
CA GLU A 57 12.32 4.87 -11.29
C GLU A 57 13.52 5.47 -10.53
N ALA A 58 13.66 6.79 -10.51
CA ALA A 58 14.72 7.46 -9.76
C ALA A 58 14.61 7.21 -8.25
N ARG A 59 13.40 7.25 -7.69
CA ARG A 59 13.16 7.00 -6.26
C ARG A 59 13.45 5.54 -5.91
N ARG A 60 13.14 4.59 -6.79
CA ARG A 60 13.47 3.15 -6.63
C ARG A 60 14.97 2.82 -6.71
N LYS A 61 15.84 3.83 -6.92
CA LYS A 61 17.30 3.68 -6.80
C LYS A 61 17.80 4.07 -5.40
N LEU A 62 16.92 4.58 -4.54
CA LEU A 62 17.23 5.05 -3.20
C LEU A 62 16.62 4.10 -2.17
N GLU A 63 17.33 3.92 -1.06
CA GLU A 63 16.78 3.30 0.14
C GLU A 63 15.53 4.07 0.59
N ASP A 64 14.50 3.33 0.95
CA ASP A 64 13.18 3.82 1.34
C ASP A 64 12.60 4.88 0.39
N TYR A 65 12.88 4.73 -0.90
CA TYR A 65 12.51 5.66 -1.96
C TYR A 65 13.09 7.08 -1.78
N GLY A 66 14.01 7.28 -0.83
CA GLY A 66 14.48 8.59 -0.39
C GLY A 66 13.44 9.38 0.40
N TYR A 67 12.49 8.72 1.05
CA TYR A 67 11.71 9.32 2.13
C TYR A 67 12.58 9.46 3.38
N TRP A 68 12.20 10.39 4.25
CA TRP A 68 12.89 10.65 5.50
C TRP A 68 12.11 9.96 6.61
N TYR A 69 12.80 9.22 7.47
CA TYR A 69 12.19 8.65 8.65
C TYR A 69 11.95 9.77 9.68
N SER A 70 10.71 9.92 10.13
CA SER A 70 10.37 10.76 11.27
C SER A 70 9.91 9.84 12.40
N PRO A 71 10.61 9.84 13.56
CA PRO A 71 10.20 9.03 14.70
C PRO A 71 8.84 9.49 15.25
N ASP A 72 8.26 8.64 16.10
CA ASP A 72 7.06 8.92 16.88
C ASP A 72 7.23 10.18 17.76
N GLY A 73 6.11 10.77 18.19
CA GLY A 73 6.08 12.03 18.94
C GLY A 73 6.11 13.27 18.05
N ARG A 74 5.54 13.17 16.84
CA ARG A 74 5.41 14.30 15.92
C ARG A 74 4.44 15.34 16.48
N ASP A 75 4.86 16.61 16.42
CA ASP A 75 3.97 17.73 16.69
C ASP A 75 2.93 17.92 15.55
N GLN A 76 1.97 18.81 15.74
CA GLN A 76 0.92 19.07 14.74
C GLN A 76 1.45 19.49 13.37
N LEU A 77 2.55 20.24 13.30
CA LEU A 77 3.12 20.70 12.03
C LEU A 77 3.82 19.55 11.31
N GLN A 78 4.61 18.76 12.04
CA GLN A 78 5.28 17.57 11.54
C GLN A 78 4.28 16.52 11.08
N GLN A 79 3.19 16.32 11.84
CA GLN A 79 2.11 15.42 11.46
C GLN A 79 1.40 15.89 10.19
N ALA A 80 1.19 17.20 10.02
CA ALA A 80 0.60 17.73 8.80
C ALA A 80 1.50 17.50 7.56
N GLU A 81 2.83 17.60 7.70
CA GLU A 81 3.77 17.26 6.62
C GLU A 81 3.78 15.76 6.31
N PHE A 82 3.69 14.91 7.34
CA PHE A 82 3.52 13.47 7.17
C PHE A 82 2.22 13.14 6.40
N GLU A 83 1.08 13.68 6.84
CA GLU A 83 -0.20 13.42 6.20
C GLU A 83 -0.19 13.82 4.72
N LYS A 84 0.43 14.96 4.36
CA LYS A 84 0.56 15.39 2.95
C LYS A 84 1.24 14.35 2.07
N VAL A 85 2.28 13.68 2.55
CA VAL A 85 3.00 12.66 1.79
C VAL A 85 2.26 11.31 1.78
N GLU A 86 1.45 11.06 2.81
CA GLU A 86 0.68 9.82 3.01
C GLU A 86 -0.68 9.79 2.30
N VAL A 87 -1.27 10.93 1.94
CA VAL A 87 -2.58 10.95 1.27
C VAL A 87 -2.60 10.06 0.02
N LEU A 88 -1.53 10.10 -0.80
CA LEU A 88 -1.48 9.33 -2.04
C LEU A 88 -1.25 7.82 -1.81
N PRO A 89 -0.24 7.37 -1.05
CA PRO A 89 -0.09 5.96 -0.67
C PRO A 89 -1.37 5.37 -0.07
N GLN A 90 -1.96 6.02 0.94
CA GLN A 90 -3.14 5.50 1.62
C GLN A 90 -4.40 5.51 0.75
N ALA A 91 -4.50 6.44 -0.21
CA ALA A 91 -5.58 6.41 -1.21
C ALA A 91 -5.49 5.20 -2.15
N ILE A 92 -4.28 4.78 -2.49
CA ILE A 92 -4.03 3.58 -3.31
C ILE A 92 -4.22 2.31 -2.47
N GLU A 93 -3.79 2.31 -1.21
CA GLU A 93 -4.08 1.23 -0.26
C GLU A 93 -5.59 1.02 -0.10
N LEU A 94 -6.36 2.10 0.08
CA LEU A 94 -7.82 2.05 0.09
C LEU A 94 -8.39 1.43 -1.19
N ALA A 95 -7.84 1.75 -2.37
CA ALA A 95 -8.25 1.13 -3.62
C ALA A 95 -7.92 -0.37 -3.66
N PHE A 96 -6.76 -0.79 -3.13
CA PHE A 96 -6.41 -2.22 -2.99
C PHE A 96 -7.37 -2.95 -2.05
N CYS A 97 -7.70 -2.36 -0.89
CA CYS A 97 -8.67 -2.91 0.05
C CYS A 97 -10.06 -3.06 -0.57
N LYS A 98 -10.52 -2.06 -1.35
CA LYS A 98 -11.78 -2.15 -2.12
C LYS A 98 -11.75 -3.29 -3.14
N ALA A 99 -10.66 -3.45 -3.89
CA ALA A 99 -10.51 -4.49 -4.91
C ALA A 99 -10.68 -5.92 -4.35
N ILE A 100 -10.32 -6.13 -3.09
CA ILE A 100 -10.43 -7.42 -2.41
C ILE A 100 -11.62 -7.51 -1.44
N GLY A 101 -12.35 -6.41 -1.22
CA GLY A 101 -13.47 -6.34 -0.27
C GLY A 101 -13.05 -6.45 1.20
N LYS A 102 -11.92 -5.84 1.58
CA LYS A 102 -11.50 -5.69 2.97
C LYS A 102 -11.76 -4.26 3.45
N ASP A 103 -11.99 -4.12 4.75
CA ASP A 103 -12.05 -2.83 5.41
C ASP A 103 -10.68 -2.14 5.38
N PHE A 104 -10.72 -0.81 5.40
CA PHE A 104 -9.55 0.07 5.43
C PHE A 104 -9.80 1.16 6.47
N ASP A 105 -8.76 1.50 7.22
CA ASP A 105 -8.72 2.73 8.00
C ASP A 105 -7.36 3.41 7.80
N VAL A 106 -7.33 4.72 7.98
CA VAL A 106 -6.11 5.50 7.82
C VAL A 106 -5.11 5.23 8.95
N SER A 107 -3.82 5.19 8.61
CA SER A 107 -2.74 5.14 9.59
C SER A 107 -2.14 6.52 9.77
N VAL A 108 -2.17 7.06 10.99
CA VAL A 108 -1.54 8.34 11.32
C VAL A 108 -0.12 8.19 11.88
N ASP A 109 0.30 6.95 12.15
CA ASP A 109 1.66 6.52 12.57
C ASP A 109 2.35 7.44 13.59
N ASN A 110 1.63 7.78 14.67
CA ASN A 110 2.11 8.69 15.71
C ASN A 110 1.40 8.32 17.03
N LEU A 111 1.93 7.37 17.81
CA LEU A 111 1.29 6.85 19.02
C LEU A 111 1.51 7.80 20.23
N ASP A 112 2.65 8.48 20.26
CA ASP A 112 3.08 9.36 21.37
C ASP A 112 2.92 10.86 21.04
N GLY A 113 2.20 11.18 19.96
CA GLY A 113 1.99 12.55 19.47
C GLY A 113 0.78 13.29 20.03
N ASP A 114 0.60 14.53 19.57
CA ASP A 114 -0.55 15.38 19.91
C ASP A 114 -1.88 14.83 19.37
N ALA A 115 -3.01 15.37 19.86
CA ALA A 115 -4.33 15.03 19.33
C ALA A 115 -4.42 15.33 17.81
N MET A 116 -4.79 14.32 17.03
CA MET A 116 -4.82 14.36 15.55
C MET A 116 -6.23 14.46 14.99
N ASN A 117 -6.38 15.17 13.86
CA ASN A 117 -7.63 15.21 13.10
C ASN A 117 -7.75 14.00 12.16
N ILE A 118 -7.92 12.80 12.76
CA ILE A 118 -8.01 11.53 12.03
C ILE A 118 -9.12 11.55 10.98
N GLU A 119 -10.28 12.15 11.31
CA GLU A 119 -11.42 12.23 10.39
C GLU A 119 -11.11 13.14 9.19
N GLY A 120 -10.42 14.26 9.41
CA GLY A 120 -9.94 15.12 8.32
C GLY A 120 -8.96 14.39 7.40
N PHE A 121 -8.05 13.59 7.96
CA PHE A 121 -7.12 12.78 7.15
C PHE A 121 -7.85 11.68 6.37
N ARG A 122 -8.81 10.98 7.00
CA ARG A 122 -9.68 9.98 6.34
C ARG A 122 -10.45 10.55 5.17
N GLN A 123 -10.98 11.77 5.30
CA GLN A 123 -11.68 12.47 4.22
C GLN A 123 -10.75 12.81 3.06
N GLN A 124 -9.53 13.28 3.33
CA GLN A 124 -8.52 13.56 2.30
C GLN A 124 -8.12 12.30 1.51
N VAL A 125 -7.85 11.20 2.22
CA VAL A 125 -7.54 9.89 1.61
C VAL A 125 -8.69 9.39 0.75
N SER A 126 -9.93 9.46 1.27
CA SER A 126 -11.13 9.01 0.55
C SER A 126 -11.37 9.83 -0.72
N ALA A 127 -11.28 11.16 -0.62
CA ALA A 127 -11.41 12.07 -1.75
C ALA A 127 -10.32 11.82 -2.80
N LYS A 128 -9.07 11.58 -2.37
CA LYS A 128 -7.98 11.26 -3.29
C LYS A 128 -8.20 9.93 -4.01
N CYS A 129 -8.66 8.91 -3.30
CA CYS A 129 -9.00 7.61 -3.89
C CYS A 129 -10.09 7.78 -4.96
N GLN A 130 -11.16 8.52 -4.66
CA GLN A 130 -12.22 8.82 -5.63
C GLN A 130 -11.67 9.55 -6.85
N GLN A 131 -10.88 10.60 -6.65
CA GLN A 131 -10.25 11.36 -7.73
C GLN A 131 -9.43 10.44 -8.65
N LEU A 132 -8.62 9.53 -8.09
CA LEU A 132 -7.80 8.61 -8.87
C LEU A 132 -8.65 7.58 -9.64
N CYS A 133 -9.77 7.14 -9.09
CA CYS A 133 -10.70 6.27 -9.82
C CYS A 133 -11.32 6.98 -11.04
N GLU A 134 -11.59 8.29 -10.93
CA GLU A 134 -12.21 9.08 -12.00
C GLU A 134 -11.18 9.55 -13.05
N SER A 135 -9.99 9.96 -12.61
CA SER A 135 -8.96 10.56 -13.48
C SER A 135 -7.90 9.56 -13.98
N GLY A 136 -7.83 8.37 -13.39
CA GLY A 136 -6.88 7.32 -13.72
C GLY A 136 -5.87 7.07 -12.61
N MET A 137 -5.65 5.79 -12.32
CA MET A 137 -4.64 5.31 -11.38
C MET A 137 -3.24 5.31 -12.01
N PRO A 138 -2.16 5.43 -11.19
CA PRO A 138 -0.82 5.12 -11.66
C PRO A 138 -0.77 3.72 -12.30
N ALA A 139 -0.05 3.57 -13.41
CA ALA A 139 -0.08 2.34 -14.22
C ALA A 139 0.20 1.05 -13.41
N ARG A 140 1.16 1.10 -12.47
CA ARG A 140 1.47 -0.05 -11.59
C ARG A 140 0.37 -0.32 -10.57
N ALA A 141 -0.27 0.73 -10.03
CA ALA A 141 -1.40 0.57 -9.13
C ALA A 141 -2.58 -0.08 -9.87
N GLN A 142 -2.90 0.40 -11.07
CA GLN A 142 -3.95 -0.19 -11.92
C GLN A 142 -3.68 -1.67 -12.23
N LEU A 143 -2.43 -2.02 -12.56
CA LEU A 143 -2.02 -3.40 -12.83
C LEU A 143 -2.22 -4.31 -11.62
N PHE A 144 -1.90 -3.82 -10.41
CA PHE A 144 -2.09 -4.58 -9.19
C PHE A 144 -3.56 -4.71 -8.80
N ILE A 145 -4.35 -3.64 -8.94
CA ILE A 145 -5.81 -3.68 -8.74
C ILE A 145 -6.44 -4.75 -9.62
N ALA A 146 -6.13 -4.78 -10.92
CA ALA A 146 -6.66 -5.80 -11.82
C ALA A 146 -6.24 -7.23 -11.40
N SER A 147 -5.01 -7.39 -10.91
CA SER A 147 -4.53 -8.68 -10.39
C SER A 147 -5.26 -9.11 -9.12
N LEU A 148 -5.53 -8.16 -8.21
CA LEU A 148 -6.29 -8.38 -6.99
C LEU A 148 -7.74 -8.78 -7.31
N GLU A 149 -8.42 -8.00 -8.15
CA GLU A 149 -9.81 -8.28 -8.57
C GLU A 149 -9.92 -9.64 -9.26
N GLN A 150 -8.98 -9.97 -10.14
CA GLN A 150 -8.97 -11.27 -10.80
C GLN A 150 -8.76 -12.43 -9.81
N HIS A 151 -7.89 -12.26 -8.81
CA HIS A 151 -7.61 -13.30 -7.84
C HIS A 151 -8.79 -13.47 -6.86
N TYR A 152 -9.22 -12.38 -6.22
CA TYR A 152 -10.23 -12.41 -5.16
C TYR A 152 -11.68 -12.42 -5.70
N GLY A 153 -11.92 -11.86 -6.88
CA GLY A 153 -13.23 -11.94 -7.54
C GLY A 153 -13.61 -13.37 -7.92
N LYS A 154 -12.64 -14.18 -8.38
CA LYS A 154 -12.85 -15.62 -8.65
C LYS A 154 -13.26 -16.40 -7.39
N HIS A 155 -12.71 -16.04 -6.22
CA HIS A 155 -13.06 -16.66 -4.95
C HIS A 155 -14.48 -16.32 -4.50
N LYS A 156 -14.97 -15.09 -4.76
CA LYS A 156 -16.37 -14.70 -4.49
C LYS A 156 -17.36 -15.52 -5.34
N THR A 157 -17.06 -15.73 -6.63
CA THR A 157 -17.93 -16.52 -7.53
C THR A 157 -17.95 -18.01 -7.15
N GLN A 158 -16.82 -18.58 -6.77
CA GLN A 158 -16.74 -19.99 -6.34
C GLN A 158 -17.48 -20.25 -5.02
N GLN A 159 -17.40 -19.33 -4.06
CA GLN A 159 -18.17 -19.44 -2.82
C GLN A 159 -19.69 -19.28 -3.05
N ALA A 160 -20.12 -18.36 -3.92
CA ALA A 160 -21.54 -18.18 -4.26
C ALA A 160 -22.17 -19.40 -4.97
N LEU A 161 -21.38 -20.10 -5.81
CA LEU A 161 -21.81 -21.34 -6.47
C LEU A 161 -21.91 -22.53 -5.49
N GLN A 162 -21.15 -22.52 -4.40
CA GLN A 162 -21.17 -23.56 -3.37
C GLN A 162 -22.21 -23.32 -2.26
N SER A 163 -22.70 -22.08 -2.11
CA SER A 163 -23.70 -21.70 -1.09
C SER A 163 -25.13 -21.57 -1.63
N SER A 164 -25.36 -21.90 -2.90
CA SER A 164 -26.72 -21.99 -3.47
C SER A 164 -27.44 -23.23 -2.90
N PRO A 165 -28.57 -23.09 -2.19
CA PRO A 165 -29.34 -24.24 -1.73
C PRO A 165 -29.88 -24.99 -2.94
N GLN A 166 -29.59 -26.30 -3.02
CA GLN A 166 -30.38 -27.18 -3.89
C GLN A 166 -31.84 -27.09 -3.43
N ARG A 167 -32.73 -26.79 -4.40
CA ARG A 167 -34.18 -26.73 -4.18
C ARG A 167 -34.73 -28.02 -3.62
#